data_AF-A0A060T671-F1
#
_entry.id   AF-A0A060T671-F1
#
_cell.length_a   1.000
_cell.length_b   1.000
_cell.length_c   1.000
_cell.angle_alpha   90.00
_cell.angle_beta   90.00
_cell.angle_gamma   90.00
#
_symmetry.space_group_name_H-M   'P 1'
#
loop_
_entity.id
_entity.type
_entity.pdbx_description
1 polymer ?
#
loop_
_entity_poly.entity_id
_entity_poly.type
_entity_poly.pdbx_seq_one_letter_code
_entity_poly.pdbx_strand_id
1 'polypeptide(L)'
;MYRQSLAPGGSGGSSLTARLAAKKEELRNLQQLELASAQLVDQLEAMKDKIETMADGAQAIGEVMNNWQKVLRAVSLASTGVRSFAVQTETGEEEEELLPEALVRIRDDE
;
A
#
# COMPACT_ATOMS: atom_id res chain seq x y z
N MET A 1 -61.99 47.44 47.27
CA MET A 1 -61.71 46.42 46.24
C MET A 1 -60.20 46.32 46.05
N TYR A 2 -59.56 45.31 46.65
CA TYR A 2 -58.12 45.06 46.54
C TYR A 2 -57.86 44.16 45.33
N ARG A 3 -57.15 44.65 44.32
CA ARG A 3 -56.72 43.84 43.16
C ARG A 3 -55.38 43.18 43.51
N GLN A 4 -55.45 41.92 43.92
CA GLN A 4 -54.28 41.09 44.16
C GLN A 4 -53.62 40.74 42.82
N SER A 5 -52.43 41.25 42.57
CA SER A 5 -51.59 40.88 41.43
C SER A 5 -50.96 39.51 41.69
N LEU A 6 -51.42 38.48 40.98
CA LEU A 6 -50.66 37.24 40.84
C LEU A 6 -49.50 37.49 39.87
N ALA A 7 -48.31 37.67 40.41
CA ALA A 7 -47.10 37.42 39.65
C ALA A 7 -46.98 35.90 39.45
N PRO A 8 -46.74 35.38 38.22
CA PRO A 8 -46.36 33.99 38.06
C PRO A 8 -44.97 33.82 38.69
N GLY A 9 -44.96 33.20 39.87
CA GLY A 9 -43.77 32.76 40.58
C GLY A 9 -42.94 31.81 39.70
N GLY A 10 -41.62 31.94 39.80
CA GLY A 10 -40.65 31.31 38.93
C GLY A 10 -40.73 29.78 38.89
N SER A 11 -40.89 29.25 37.68
CA SER A 11 -40.62 27.84 37.34
C SER A 11 -39.59 27.68 36.20
N GLY A 12 -39.04 28.79 35.68
CA GLY A 12 -38.14 28.78 34.52
C GLY A 12 -36.68 28.36 34.81
N GLY A 13 -36.21 28.42 36.06
CA GLY A 13 -34.82 28.11 36.41
C GLY A 13 -34.45 26.64 36.24
N SER A 14 -35.37 25.72 36.59
CA SER A 14 -35.13 24.27 36.56
C SER A 14 -35.05 23.69 35.13
N SER A 15 -35.85 24.22 34.20
CA SER A 15 -35.84 23.77 32.80
C SER A 15 -34.60 24.23 32.04
N LEU A 16 -34.07 25.42 32.36
CA LEU A 16 -32.83 25.94 31.78
C LEU A 16 -31.61 25.19 32.29
N THR A 17 -31.55 24.85 33.58
CA THR A 17 -30.45 24.04 34.13
C THR A 17 -30.41 22.63 33.53
N ALA A 18 -31.57 22.01 33.30
CA ALA A 18 -31.65 20.70 32.65
C ALA A 18 -31.16 20.74 31.19
N ARG A 19 -31.57 21.76 30.42
CA ARG A 19 -31.07 21.96 29.04
C ARG A 19 -29.58 22.22 28.99
N LEU A 20 -29.06 22.98 29.96
CA LEU A 20 -27.63 23.27 30.07
C LEU A 20 -26.81 22.01 30.40
N ALA A 21 -27.33 21.13 31.28
CA ALA A 21 -26.71 19.84 31.53
C ALA A 21 -26.69 18.95 30.27
N ALA A 22 -27.82 18.84 29.56
CA ALA A 22 -27.90 18.10 28.31
C ALA A 22 -26.94 18.63 27.24
N LYS A 23 -26.81 19.95 27.09
CA LYS A 23 -25.87 20.56 26.13
C LYS A 23 -24.41 20.33 26.50
N LYS A 24 -24.07 20.29 27.79
CA LYS A 24 -22.71 19.93 28.24
C LYS A 24 -22.37 18.48 27.93
N GLU A 25 -23.34 17.59 28.08
CA GLU A 25 -23.20 16.18 27.73
C GLU A 25 -23.04 15.99 26.22
N GLU A 26 -23.89 16.64 25.42
CA GLU A 26 -23.79 16.64 23.95
C GLU A 26 -22.41 17.14 23.48
N LEU A 27 -21.91 18.24 24.07
CA LEU A 27 -20.59 18.78 23.75
C LEU A 27 -19.47 17.79 24.12
N ARG A 28 -19.56 17.11 25.26
CA ARG A 28 -18.60 16.07 25.63
C ARG A 28 -18.59 14.93 24.62
N ASN A 29 -19.76 14.50 24.16
CA ASN A 29 -19.89 13.43 23.16
C ASN A 29 -19.29 13.87 21.80
N LEU A 30 -19.52 15.13 21.40
CA LEU A 30 -18.92 15.69 20.18
C LEU A 30 -17.39 15.75 20.27
N GLN A 31 -16.84 16.14 21.42
CA GLN A 31 -15.39 16.14 21.64
C GLN A 31 -14.79 14.73 21.59
N GLN A 32 -15.51 13.73 22.11
CA GLN A 32 -15.08 12.32 21.99
C GLN A 32 -15.09 11.86 20.54
N LEU A 33 -16.11 12.26 19.77
CA LEU A 33 -16.21 11.92 18.35
C LEU A 33 -15.10 12.60 17.54
N GLU A 34 -14.78 13.86 17.82
CA GLU A 34 -13.64 14.57 17.22
C GLU A 34 -12.33 13.83 17.49
N LEU A 35 -12.07 13.46 18.75
CA LEU A 35 -10.86 12.72 19.13
C LEU A 35 -10.80 11.34 18.46
N ALA A 36 -11.91 10.61 18.41
CA ALA A 36 -11.99 9.32 17.72
C ALA A 36 -11.77 9.47 16.21
N SER A 37 -12.29 10.54 15.60
CA SER A 37 -12.07 10.85 14.19
C SER A 37 -10.62 11.19 13.91
N ALA A 38 -9.95 11.93 14.79
CA ALA A 38 -8.52 12.22 14.66
C ALA A 38 -7.68 10.91 14.72
N GLN A 39 -7.98 10.04 15.69
CA GLN A 39 -7.32 8.72 15.79
C GLN A 39 -7.55 7.86 14.55
N LEU A 40 -8.74 7.93 13.93
CA LEU A 40 -9.04 7.22 12.70
C LEU A 40 -8.19 7.73 11.52
N VAL A 41 -7.98 9.04 11.44
CA VAL A 41 -7.10 9.63 10.41
C VAL A 41 -5.68 9.11 10.57
N ASP A 42 -5.13 9.10 11.79
CA ASP A 42 -3.79 8.56 12.06
C ASP A 42 -3.66 7.09 11.62
N GLN A 43 -4.71 6.29 11.85
CA GLN A 43 -4.74 4.89 11.41
C GLN A 43 -4.81 4.74 9.89
N LEU A 44 -5.56 5.60 9.22
CA LEU A 44 -5.64 5.61 7.75
C LEU A 44 -4.31 6.00 7.12
N GLU A 45 -3.58 6.95 7.70
CA GLU A 45 -2.23 7.32 7.28
C GLU A 45 -1.25 6.16 7.49
N ALA A 46 -1.24 5.54 8.66
CA ALA A 46 -0.38 4.37 8.92
C ALA A 46 -0.72 3.18 8.00
N MET A 47 -1.99 3.02 7.60
CA MET A 47 -2.40 1.99 6.65
C MET A 47 -1.93 2.32 5.23
N LYS A 48 -2.00 3.59 4.82
CA LYS A 48 -1.47 4.07 3.54
C LYS A 48 0.00 3.70 3.38
N ASP A 49 0.83 4.00 4.38
CA ASP A 49 2.27 3.72 4.34
C ASP A 49 2.56 2.21 4.16
N LYS A 50 1.75 1.36 4.81
CA LYS A 50 1.84 -0.10 4.65
C LYS A 50 1.44 -0.56 3.25
N ILE A 51 0.42 0.06 2.66
CA ILE A 51 0.00 -0.24 1.28
C ILE A 51 1.09 0.17 0.29
N GLU A 52 1.70 1.34 0.47
CA GLU A 52 2.83 1.79 -0.36
C GLU A 52 4.01 0.81 -0.24
N THR A 53 4.40 0.43 0.97
CA THR A 53 5.47 -0.57 1.20
C THR A 53 5.16 -1.90 0.53
N MET A 54 3.90 -2.35 0.58
CA MET A 54 3.47 -3.59 -0.05
C MET A 54 3.47 -3.49 -1.59
N ALA A 55 3.10 -2.34 -2.14
CA ALA A 55 3.15 -2.08 -3.57
C ALA A 55 4.61 -2.11 -4.09
N ASP A 56 5.51 -1.45 -3.38
CA ASP A 56 6.94 -1.45 -3.71
C ASP A 56 7.54 -2.87 -3.63
N GLY A 57 7.18 -3.63 -2.59
CA GLY A 57 7.56 -5.03 -2.45
C GLY A 57 7.04 -5.91 -3.60
N ALA A 58 5.81 -5.69 -4.04
CA ALA A 58 5.23 -6.40 -5.18
C ALA A 58 5.95 -6.06 -6.50
N GLN A 59 6.34 -4.80 -6.70
CA GLN A 59 7.16 -4.40 -7.85
C GLN A 59 8.52 -5.09 -7.84
N ALA A 60 9.22 -5.08 -6.70
CA ALA A 60 10.52 -5.73 -6.57
C ALA A 60 10.46 -7.23 -6.89
N ILE A 61 9.42 -7.92 -6.43
CA ILE A 61 9.17 -9.33 -6.79
C ILE A 61 8.91 -9.46 -8.29
N GLY A 62 8.11 -8.58 -8.88
CA GLY A 62 7.86 -8.55 -10.32
C GLY A 62 9.14 -8.40 -11.15
N GLU A 63 10.07 -7.54 -10.72
CA GLU A 63 11.38 -7.36 -11.36
C GLU A 63 12.24 -8.63 -11.29
N VAL A 64 12.28 -9.27 -10.12
CA VAL A 64 12.98 -10.55 -9.92
C VAL A 64 12.36 -11.63 -10.81
N MET A 65 11.03 -11.74 -10.89
CA MET A 65 10.36 -12.69 -11.77
C MET A 65 10.67 -12.44 -13.24
N ASN A 66 10.68 -11.18 -13.68
CA ASN A 66 11.07 -10.82 -15.05
C ASN A 66 12.54 -11.17 -15.35
N ASN A 67 13.43 -11.02 -14.36
CA ASN A 67 14.81 -11.49 -14.47
C ASN A 67 14.87 -13.02 -14.62
N TRP A 68 14.17 -13.77 -13.75
CA TRP A 68 14.15 -15.24 -13.81
C TRP A 68 13.66 -15.78 -15.17
N GLN A 69 12.69 -15.13 -15.80
CA GLN A 69 12.27 -15.48 -17.17
C GLN A 69 13.43 -15.36 -18.17
N LYS A 70 14.29 -14.35 -18.05
CA LYS A 70 15.48 -14.18 -18.90
C LYS A 70 16.53 -15.25 -18.61
N VAL A 71 16.81 -15.52 -17.33
CA VAL A 71 17.78 -16.56 -16.91
C VAL A 71 17.35 -17.93 -17.42
N LEU A 72 16.09 -18.33 -17.21
CA LEU A 72 15.58 -19.63 -17.66
C LEU A 72 15.63 -19.78 -19.19
N ARG A 73 15.34 -18.71 -19.94
CA ARG A 73 15.49 -18.71 -21.40
C ARG A 73 16.94 -18.85 -21.84
N ALA A 74 17.86 -18.12 -21.20
CA ALA A 74 19.29 -18.21 -21.49
C ALA A 74 19.83 -19.62 -21.23
N VAL A 75 19.46 -20.24 -20.10
CA VAL A 75 19.83 -21.62 -19.76
C VAL A 75 19.23 -22.62 -20.76
N SER A 76 17.97 -22.44 -21.15
CA SER A 76 17.33 -23.30 -22.15
C SER A 76 18.05 -23.23 -23.51
N LEU A 77 18.32 -22.01 -23.98
CA LEU A 77 19.02 -21.76 -25.25
C LEU A 77 20.45 -22.31 -25.22
N ALA A 78 21.17 -22.11 -24.12
CA ALA A 78 22.50 -22.68 -23.92
C ALA A 78 22.45 -24.21 -23.89
N SER A 79 21.47 -24.80 -23.18
CA SER A 79 21.32 -26.26 -23.11
C SER A 79 20.96 -26.89 -24.46
N THR A 80 20.16 -26.22 -25.29
CA THR A 80 19.92 -26.65 -26.68
C THR A 80 21.15 -26.52 -27.55
N GLY A 81 21.89 -25.40 -27.43
CA GLY A 81 23.14 -25.18 -28.15
C GLY A 81 24.18 -26.24 -27.82
N VAL A 82 24.39 -26.55 -26.54
CA VAL A 82 25.32 -27.60 -26.10
C VAL A 82 24.94 -28.95 -26.70
N ARG A 83 23.64 -29.28 -26.80
CA ARG A 83 23.19 -30.51 -27.46
C ARG A 83 23.42 -30.50 -28.97
N SER A 84 23.18 -29.38 -29.67
CA SER A 84 23.46 -29.29 -31.10
C SER A 84 24.96 -29.40 -31.39
N PHE A 85 25.81 -28.74 -30.59
CA PHE A 85 27.26 -28.90 -30.67
C PHE A 85 27.70 -30.35 -30.41
N ALA A 86 27.15 -31.02 -29.41
CA ALA A 86 27.46 -32.42 -29.13
C ALA A 86 27.08 -33.35 -30.31
N VAL A 87 25.93 -33.13 -30.95
CA VAL A 87 25.50 -33.91 -32.13
C VAL A 87 26.39 -33.62 -33.35
N GLN A 88 26.79 -32.36 -33.57
CA GLN A 88 27.69 -31.99 -34.68
C GLN A 88 29.08 -32.62 -34.54
N THR A 89 29.60 -32.74 -33.30
CA THR A 89 30.89 -33.43 -33.05
C THR A 89 30.83 -34.94 -33.31
N GLU A 90 29.64 -35.55 -33.33
CA GLU A 90 29.47 -36.98 -33.63
C GLU A 90 29.35 -37.27 -35.14
N THR A 91 28.94 -36.28 -35.95
CA THR A 91 28.74 -36.44 -37.40
C THR A 91 29.98 -36.13 -38.27
N GLY A 92 31.10 -35.73 -37.66
CA GLY A 92 32.41 -35.69 -38.33
C GLY A 92 32.59 -34.60 -39.40
N GLU A 93 31.77 -33.56 -39.39
CA GLU A 93 31.93 -32.40 -40.27
C GLU A 93 32.83 -31.36 -39.57
N GLU A 94 34.13 -31.41 -39.86
CA GLU A 94 35.12 -30.43 -39.43
C GLU A 94 35.02 -29.14 -40.26
N GLU A 95 33.93 -28.37 -40.08
CA GLU A 95 33.95 -26.94 -40.45
C GLU A 95 34.39 -26.14 -39.22
N GLU A 96 35.33 -25.20 -39.39
CA GLU A 96 35.74 -24.24 -38.35
C GLU A 96 34.52 -23.40 -37.92
N GLU A 97 33.69 -23.96 -37.04
CA GLU A 97 32.45 -23.35 -36.60
C GLU A 97 32.79 -22.20 -35.64
N LEU A 98 32.98 -21.02 -36.21
CA LEU A 98 33.28 -19.77 -35.51
C LEU A 98 32.27 -19.58 -34.38
N LEU A 99 32.75 -19.66 -33.13
CA LEU A 99 31.94 -19.36 -31.96
C LEU A 99 31.31 -17.96 -32.15
N PRO A 100 30.00 -17.79 -31.88
CA PRO A 100 29.36 -16.50 -32.04
C PRO A 100 30.03 -15.45 -31.14
N GLU A 101 30.15 -14.22 -31.64
CA GLU A 101 30.77 -13.12 -30.89
C GLU A 101 30.06 -12.90 -29.53
N ALA A 102 30.87 -12.78 -28.46
CA ALA A 102 30.40 -12.68 -27.08
C ALA A 102 29.92 -11.25 -26.71
N LEU A 103 28.94 -10.72 -27.45
CA LEU A 103 28.36 -9.42 -27.17
C LEU A 103 27.32 -9.52 -26.04
N VAL A 104 27.66 -8.97 -24.87
CA VAL A 104 26.77 -8.92 -23.70
C VAL A 104 26.43 -7.47 -23.36
N ARG A 105 25.17 -7.23 -22.96
CA ARG A 105 24.74 -5.92 -22.46
C ARG A 105 25.14 -5.78 -21.00
N ILE A 106 26.07 -4.89 -20.71
CA ILE A 106 26.40 -4.45 -19.35
C ILE A 106 25.75 -3.07 -19.17
N ARG A 107 25.18 -2.81 -17.98
CA ARG A 107 24.70 -1.46 -17.64
C ARG A 107 25.91 -0.59 -17.27
N ASP A 108 25.98 0.61 -17.80
CA ASP A 108 26.92 1.62 -17.35
C ASP A 108 26.34 2.24 -16.08
N ASP A 109 26.81 1.78 -14.91
CA ASP A 109 26.46 2.39 -13.63
C ASP A 109 27.37 3.63 -13.43
N GLU A 110 26.77 4.84 -13.45
CA GLU A 110 27.40 6.11 -13.04
C GLU A 110 27.00 6.48 -11.61
#